data_AF-A0A7S4LLH3-F1
#
_entry.id   AF-A0A7S4LLH3-F1
#
_cell.length_a   1.000
_cell.length_b   1.000
_cell.length_c   1.000
_cell.angle_alpha   90.00
_cell.angle_beta   90.00
_cell.angle_gamma   90.00
#
_symmetry.space_group_name_H-M   'P 1'
#
loop_
_entity.id
_entity.type
_entity.pdbx_description
1 polymer ?
#
loop_
_entity_poly.entity_id
_entity_poly.type
_entity_poly.pdbx_seq_one_letter_code
_entity_poly.pdbx_strand_id
1 'polypeptide(L)'
;RRGRRGFCADYNLGSGNSSDLMEVARDVISIADSRSHVSNPQSDPHFVDEYRTKLDKAERDLGYKPMVSMKEGLRKYIASVRSGKTFPGTTPAFYRDAVTQSLMLRLYQ
;
A
#
# COMPACT_ATOMS: atom_id res chain seq x y z
N ARG A 1 38.34 11.88 -24.76
CA ARG A 1 36.89 11.57 -24.61
C ARG A 1 36.61 11.19 -23.16
N ARG A 2 36.10 12.10 -22.32
CA ARG A 2 35.66 11.76 -20.96
C ARG A 2 34.29 11.07 -21.07
N GLY A 3 34.20 9.81 -20.67
CA GLY A 3 32.95 9.06 -20.65
C GLY A 3 31.94 9.75 -19.74
N ARG A 4 30.73 10.00 -20.24
CA ARG A 4 29.60 10.42 -19.41
C ARG A 4 29.30 9.26 -18.45
N ARG A 5 29.76 9.34 -17.20
CA ARG A 5 29.17 8.52 -16.14
C ARG A 5 27.73 8.96 -16.04
N GLY A 6 26.78 8.09 -16.39
CA GLY A 6 25.37 8.35 -16.10
C GLY A 6 25.24 8.58 -14.59
N PHE A 7 24.66 9.71 -14.20
CA PHE A 7 24.29 9.95 -12.81
C PHE A 7 23.19 8.95 -12.45
N CYS A 8 23.53 7.88 -11.74
CA CYS A 8 22.55 7.06 -11.06
C CYS A 8 22.31 7.70 -9.69
N ALA A 9 21.16 8.32 -9.51
CA ALA A 9 20.76 8.92 -8.25
C ALA A 9 19.54 8.18 -7.72
N ASP A 10 19.65 7.64 -6.51
CA ASP A 10 18.52 6.97 -5.85
C ASP A 10 17.58 8.02 -5.25
N TYR A 11 16.28 7.83 -5.45
CA TYR A 11 15.24 8.72 -4.93
C TYR A 11 14.28 7.92 -4.07
N ASN A 12 14.02 8.42 -2.87
CA ASN A 12 12.95 7.91 -2.04
C ASN A 12 11.62 8.39 -2.60
N LEU A 13 10.72 7.46 -2.89
CA LEU A 13 9.36 7.74 -3.37
C LEU A 13 8.36 7.24 -2.33
N GLY A 14 7.37 8.07 -2.03
CA GLY A 14 6.35 7.79 -1.04
C GLY A 14 5.41 8.97 -0.85
N SER A 15 4.54 8.88 0.16
CA SER A 15 3.64 9.98 0.56
C SER A 15 4.34 11.03 1.41
N GLY A 16 5.44 10.66 2.06
CA GLY A 16 6.05 11.49 3.08
C GLY A 16 5.18 11.67 4.33
N ASN A 17 4.16 10.84 4.54
CA ASN A 17 3.33 10.81 5.74
C ASN A 17 3.37 9.40 6.35
N SER A 18 3.35 9.30 7.67
CA SER A 18 3.08 8.05 8.38
C SER A 18 1.57 7.76 8.38
N SER A 19 1.20 6.50 8.58
CA SER A 19 -0.19 6.08 8.73
C SER A 19 -0.26 5.00 9.78
N ASP A 20 -1.23 5.09 10.68
CA ASP A 20 -1.45 4.08 11.71
C ASP A 20 -2.06 2.81 11.10
N LEU A 21 -1.54 1.64 11.48
CA LEU A 21 -1.99 0.37 10.93
C LEU A 21 -3.46 0.09 11.26
N MET A 22 -3.91 0.45 12.46
CA MET A 22 -5.30 0.24 12.87
C MET A 22 -6.24 1.21 12.15
N GLU A 23 -5.81 2.44 11.90
CA GLU A 23 -6.54 3.39 11.04
C GLU A 23 -6.69 2.84 9.62
N VAL A 24 -5.59 2.38 9.01
CA VAL A 24 -5.60 1.79 7.66
C VAL A 24 -6.53 0.57 7.61
N ALA A 25 -6.48 -0.32 8.62
CA ALA A 25 -7.35 -1.49 8.69
C ALA A 25 -8.84 -1.10 8.78
N ARG A 26 -9.17 -0.08 9.58
CA ARG A 26 -10.55 0.45 9.67
C ARG A 26 -11.00 1.08 8.36
N ASP A 27 -10.13 1.83 7.70
CA ASP A 27 -10.40 2.41 6.39
C ASP A 27 -10.68 1.32 5.35
N VAL A 28 -9.90 0.23 5.33
CA VAL A 28 -10.14 -0.92 4.46
C VAL A 28 -11.52 -1.54 4.71
N ILE A 29 -11.86 -1.83 5.98
CA ILE A 29 -13.17 -2.42 6.33
C ILE A 29 -14.31 -1.50 5.88
N SER A 30 -14.19 -0.20 6.15
CA SER A 30 -15.19 0.80 5.80
C SER A 30 -15.36 0.91 4.28
N ILE A 31 -14.28 1.04 3.52
CA ILE A 31 -14.32 1.20 2.06
C ILE A 31 -14.80 -0.09 1.38
N ALA A 32 -14.39 -1.25 1.90
CA ALA A 32 -14.77 -2.55 1.37
C ALA A 32 -16.17 -3.00 1.80
N ASP A 33 -16.89 -2.21 2.62
CA ASP A 33 -18.18 -2.59 3.22
C ASP A 33 -18.14 -4.00 3.82
N SER A 34 -17.05 -4.28 4.54
CA SER A 34 -16.80 -5.61 5.11
C SER A 34 -17.35 -5.70 6.54
N ARG A 35 -17.74 -6.91 6.95
CA ARG A 35 -18.04 -7.24 8.36
C ARG A 35 -16.87 -7.92 9.08
N SER A 36 -15.66 -7.76 8.56
CA SER A 36 -14.43 -8.27 9.20
C SER A 36 -14.14 -7.54 10.50
N HIS A 37 -13.41 -8.19 11.40
CA HIS A 37 -12.95 -7.61 12.66
C HIS A 37 -11.44 -7.39 12.61
N VAL A 38 -10.95 -6.27 13.14
CA VAL A 38 -9.51 -6.03 13.30
C VAL A 38 -9.08 -6.56 14.65
N SER A 39 -8.24 -7.59 14.67
CA SER A 39 -7.52 -8.01 15.87
C SER A 39 -6.21 -7.27 15.95
N ASN A 40 -5.86 -6.71 17.11
CA ASN A 40 -4.55 -6.13 17.34
C ASN A 40 -3.57 -7.27 17.70
N PRO A 41 -2.60 -7.62 16.84
CA PRO A 41 -1.58 -8.57 17.24
C PRO A 41 -0.72 -7.97 18.36
N GLN A 42 -0.12 -8.85 19.15
CA GLN A 42 0.84 -8.46 20.17
C GLN A 42 2.00 -7.70 19.52
N SER A 43 2.44 -6.58 20.12
CA SER A 43 3.53 -5.77 19.58
C SER A 43 4.82 -6.60 19.52
N ASP A 44 5.40 -6.76 18.34
CA ASP A 44 6.74 -7.33 18.20
C ASP A 44 7.78 -6.24 18.53
N PRO A 45 8.71 -6.47 19.47
CA PRO A 45 9.76 -5.50 19.80
C PRO A 45 10.72 -5.20 18.63
N HIS A 46 10.67 -5.97 17.54
CA HIS A 46 11.42 -5.70 16.31
C HIS A 46 10.66 -4.82 15.31
N PHE A 47 9.40 -4.46 15.58
CA PHE A 47 8.70 -3.48 14.74
C PHE A 47 9.22 -2.08 14.98
N VAL A 48 9.33 -1.33 13.88
CA VAL A 48 9.63 0.10 13.92
C VAL A 48 8.34 0.84 14.27
N ASP A 49 8.39 1.70 15.29
CA ASP A 49 7.22 2.46 15.77
C ASP A 49 6.65 3.40 14.70
N GLU A 50 7.52 4.08 13.96
CA GLU A 50 7.12 5.00 12.90
C GLU A 50 8.07 4.92 11.70
N TYR A 51 7.49 4.85 10.51
CA TYR A 51 8.23 4.94 9.26
C TYR A 51 7.65 6.04 8.38
N ARG A 52 8.53 6.94 7.92
CA ARG A 52 8.18 8.06 7.05
C ARG A 52 9.23 8.26 5.97
N THR A 53 8.79 8.33 4.72
CA THR A 53 9.68 8.61 3.58
C THR A 53 10.14 10.07 3.60
N LYS A 54 11.46 10.31 3.56
CA LYS A 54 12.01 11.65 3.33
C LYS A 54 12.03 11.96 1.83
N LEU A 55 11.31 13.01 1.42
CA LEU A 55 11.09 13.35 0.01
C LEU A 55 11.98 14.48 -0.51
N ASP A 56 12.73 15.17 0.36
CA ASP A 56 13.48 16.40 0.04
C ASP A 56 14.30 16.31 -1.26
N LYS A 57 14.96 15.16 -1.48
CA LYS A 57 15.77 14.93 -2.69
C LYS A 57 14.90 14.81 -3.95
N ALA A 58 13.79 14.08 -3.87
CA ALA A 58 12.88 13.90 -5.00
C ALA A 58 12.09 15.18 -5.31
N GLU A 59 11.66 15.91 -4.27
CA GLU A 59 10.98 17.20 -4.42
C GLU A 59 11.87 18.22 -5.11
N ARG A 60 13.12 18.36 -4.65
CA ARG A 60 14.06 19.34 -5.19
C ARG A 60 14.52 19.00 -6.61
N ASP A 61 14.92 17.76 -6.85
CA ASP A 61 15.59 17.40 -8.10
C ASP A 61 14.60 17.02 -9.21
N LEU A 62 13.41 16.50 -8.86
CA LEU A 62 12.42 15.99 -9.81
C LEU A 62 11.10 16.78 -9.80
N GLY A 63 10.91 17.70 -8.84
CA GLY A 63 9.60 18.32 -8.61
C GLY A 63 8.52 17.32 -8.16
N TYR A 64 8.94 16.16 -7.65
CA TYR A 64 8.03 15.09 -7.25
C TYR A 64 7.07 15.56 -6.16
N LYS A 65 5.78 15.27 -6.31
CA LYS A 65 4.76 15.50 -5.28
C LYS A 65 3.80 14.31 -5.25
N PRO A 66 3.52 13.71 -4.09
CA PRO A 66 2.51 12.66 -3.98
C PRO A 66 1.13 13.24 -4.30
N MET A 67 0.45 12.69 -5.30
CA MET A 67 -0.86 13.17 -5.77
C MET A 67 -2.05 12.39 -5.20
N VAL A 68 -1.80 11.21 -4.63
CA VAL A 68 -2.83 10.29 -4.17
C VAL A 68 -2.67 10.09 -2.67
N SER A 69 -3.73 10.35 -1.91
CA SER A 69 -3.76 10.07 -0.48
C SER A 69 -3.88 8.57 -0.22
N MET A 70 -3.52 8.13 1.00
CA MET A 70 -3.66 6.72 1.40
C MET A 70 -5.09 6.21 1.16
N LYS A 71 -6.09 6.96 1.66
CA LYS A 71 -7.51 6.62 1.53
C LYS A 71 -7.97 6.50 0.08
N GLU A 72 -7.52 7.40 -0.79
CA GLU A 72 -7.84 7.34 -2.22
C GLU A 72 -7.14 6.16 -2.91
N GLY A 73 -5.90 5.88 -2.54
CA GLY A 73 -5.18 4.68 -2.98
C GLY A 73 -5.92 3.40 -2.62
N LEU A 74 -6.41 3.29 -1.37
CA LEU A 74 -7.21 2.16 -0.90
C LEU A 74 -8.51 2.00 -1.70
N ARG A 75 -9.24 3.09 -1.97
CA ARG A 75 -10.45 3.05 -2.82
C ARG A 75 -10.16 2.47 -4.20
N LYS A 76 -9.11 2.98 -4.87
CA LYS A 76 -8.70 2.51 -6.20
C LYS A 76 -8.29 1.05 -6.18
N TYR A 77 -7.53 0.63 -5.16
CA TYR A 77 -7.10 -0.75 -5.00
C TYR A 77 -8.29 -1.69 -4.79
N ILE A 78 -9.19 -1.39 -3.85
CA ILE A 78 -10.38 -2.21 -3.56
C ILE A 78 -11.29 -2.29 -4.80
N ALA A 79 -11.48 -1.18 -5.53
CA ALA A 79 -12.22 -1.18 -6.79
C ALA A 79 -11.58 -2.09 -7.85
N SER A 80 -10.24 -2.06 -7.98
CA SER A 80 -9.51 -2.96 -8.88
C SER A 80 -9.74 -4.42 -8.52
N VAL A 81 -9.58 -4.78 -7.24
CA VAL A 81 -9.79 -6.14 -6.73
C VAL A 81 -11.22 -6.62 -7.02
N ARG A 82 -12.23 -5.80 -6.75
CA ARG A 82 -13.65 -6.12 -7.03
C ARG A 82 -13.93 -6.32 -8.52
N SER A 83 -13.24 -5.58 -9.38
CA SER A 83 -13.41 -5.70 -10.84
C SER A 83 -12.73 -6.94 -11.45
N GLY A 84 -12.03 -7.74 -10.64
CA GLY A 84 -11.25 -8.89 -11.12
C GLY A 84 -10.01 -8.50 -11.93
N LYS A 85 -9.71 -7.20 -12.04
CA LYS A 85 -8.50 -6.70 -12.70
C LYS A 85 -7.35 -6.79 -11.72
N THR A 86 -6.42 -7.70 -11.98
CA THR A 86 -5.11 -7.70 -11.34
C THR A 86 -4.24 -6.63 -11.98
N PHE A 87 -3.43 -5.94 -11.17
CA PHE A 87 -2.39 -5.07 -11.70
C PHE A 87 -1.35 -5.91 -12.45
N PRO A 88 -0.87 -5.51 -13.63
CA PRO A 88 0.22 -6.21 -14.29
C PRO A 88 1.44 -6.27 -13.36
N GLY A 89 1.91 -7.48 -13.05
CA GLY A 89 3.02 -7.72 -12.11
C GLY A 89 2.62 -8.29 -10.75
N THR A 90 1.33 -8.37 -10.41
CA THR A 90 0.89 -9.17 -9.24
C THR A 90 0.65 -10.61 -9.65
N THR A 91 1.68 -11.45 -9.52
CA THR A 91 1.53 -12.90 -9.62
C THR A 91 0.54 -13.34 -8.53
N PRO A 92 -0.56 -14.05 -8.85
CA PRO A 92 -1.57 -14.47 -7.87
C PRO A 92 -1.09 -15.49 -6.83
N ALA A 93 0.19 -15.85 -6.82
CA ALA A 93 0.71 -17.01 -6.11
C ALA A 93 0.76 -16.86 -4.58
N PHE A 94 0.73 -15.64 -4.04
CA PHE A 94 0.88 -15.43 -2.58
C PHE A 94 -0.36 -14.93 -1.84
N TYR A 95 -1.40 -14.46 -2.53
CA TYR A 95 -2.60 -13.85 -1.90
C TYR A 95 -3.88 -14.68 -2.02
N ARG A 96 -3.81 -15.91 -2.57
CA ARG A 96 -4.99 -16.78 -2.67
C ARG A 96 -5.48 -17.32 -1.32
N ASP A 97 -4.65 -17.40 -0.28
CA ASP A 97 -5.06 -18.16 0.91
C ASP A 97 -5.77 -17.37 2.01
N ALA A 98 -5.43 -16.10 2.27
CA ALA A 98 -6.04 -15.41 3.42
C ALA A 98 -7.29 -14.57 3.07
N VAL A 99 -7.22 -13.77 2.00
CA VAL A 99 -8.28 -12.80 1.68
C VAL A 99 -9.31 -13.38 0.70
N THR A 100 -8.85 -14.22 -0.23
CA THR A 100 -9.73 -14.81 -1.25
C THR A 100 -10.61 -15.92 -0.67
N GLN A 101 -10.11 -16.71 0.30
CA GLN A 101 -10.94 -17.71 0.98
C GLN A 101 -12.06 -17.07 1.81
N SER A 102 -11.79 -15.98 2.53
CA SER A 102 -12.83 -15.29 3.32
C SER A 102 -13.89 -14.58 2.47
N LEU A 103 -13.55 -14.10 1.28
CA LEU A 103 -14.51 -13.49 0.35
C LEU A 103 -15.30 -14.52 -0.48
N MET A 104 -14.66 -15.63 -0.86
CA MET A 104 -15.35 -16.72 -1.58
C MET A 104 -16.31 -17.51 -0.69
N LEU A 105 -16.02 -17.67 0.61
CA LEU A 105 -16.91 -18.36 1.55
C LEU A 105 -18.22 -17.63 1.86
N ARG A 106 -18.35 -16.33 1.53
CA ARG A 106 -19.57 -15.54 1.78
C ARG A 106 -20.47 -15.37 0.57
N LEU A 107 -20.06 -15.81 -0.62
CA LEU A 107 -20.89 -15.75 -1.83
C LEU A 107 -21.62 -17.08 -2.12
N TYR A 108 -21.45 -18.09 -1.25
CA TYR A 108 -22.04 -19.43 -1.39
C TYR A 108 -22.79 -19.91 -0.12
N GLN A 109 -23.16 -18.99 0.78
CA GLN A 109 -24.09 -19.22 1.91
C GLN A 109 -25.20 -18.18 1.85
#